data_AF-A0A329LA68-F1
#
_entry.id   AF-A0A329LA68-F1
#
_cell.length_a   1.000
_cell.length_b   1.000
_cell.length_c   1.000
_cell.angle_alpha   90.00
_cell.angle_beta   90.00
_cell.angle_gamma   90.00
#
_symmetry.space_group_name_H-M   'P 1'
#
loop_
_entity.id
_entity.type
_entity.pdbx_description
1 polymer ?
#
loop_
_entity_poly.entity_id
_entity_poly.type
_entity_poly.pdbx_seq_one_letter_code
_entity_poly.pdbx_strand_id
1 'polypeptide(L)'
;MADWLAGDHLVWFILDAVEQLDTSAFHAGRRTGGVGRAGYDPEMLVALLIYAYASGQRSSRRIERLCGDHVAYRVLCAQDAPDHTTIARFRAEHDDAFTDLFAQVLRLCAQAQMVRIESIAIDGTKIAANASKSANRSRQWVREQARRIAEAAVSDAAAVDAGEDAAEAAAGGPAAGPPAEMKTPAGRVGAIKKAMEEIRRQDARDAEADAADQARQER
;
A
#
# COMPACT_ATOMS: atom_id res chain seq x y z
N MET A 1 2.98 -18.99 -8.33
CA MET A 1 3.08 -17.70 -7.60
C MET A 1 3.27 -17.92 -6.11
N ALA A 2 2.57 -18.88 -5.50
CA ALA A 2 2.84 -19.25 -4.10
C ALA A 2 4.33 -19.58 -3.87
N ASP A 3 4.96 -20.29 -4.81
CA ASP A 3 6.40 -20.66 -4.75
C ASP A 3 7.37 -19.47 -4.80
N TRP A 4 6.89 -18.25 -5.04
CA TRP A 4 7.71 -17.04 -5.04
C TRP A 4 7.79 -16.37 -3.66
N LEU A 5 7.01 -16.86 -2.68
CA LEU A 5 7.04 -16.38 -1.31
C LEU A 5 7.57 -17.49 -0.40
N ALA A 6 8.39 -17.11 0.57
CA ALA A 6 8.82 -18.04 1.61
C ALA A 6 7.62 -18.53 2.44
N GLY A 7 7.70 -19.74 3.00
CA GLY A 7 6.61 -20.33 3.78
C GLY A 7 6.28 -19.59 5.08
N ASP A 8 7.21 -18.80 5.59
CA ASP A 8 7.06 -17.94 6.77
C ASP A 8 6.63 -16.50 6.43
N HIS A 9 6.30 -16.23 5.17
CA HIS A 9 5.86 -14.92 4.73
C HIS A 9 4.52 -14.52 5.38
N LEU A 10 4.42 -13.28 5.86
CA LEU A 10 3.26 -12.74 6.60
C LEU A 10 1.91 -12.94 5.87
N VAL A 11 1.92 -12.97 4.54
CA VAL A 11 0.71 -13.16 3.73
C VAL A 11 -0.01 -14.45 4.08
N TRP A 12 0.73 -15.54 4.36
CA TRP A 12 0.15 -16.84 4.67
C TRP A 12 -0.57 -16.79 6.00
N PHE A 13 0.08 -16.20 7.00
CA PHE A 13 -0.56 -16.00 8.29
C PHE A 13 -1.82 -15.13 8.20
N ILE A 14 -1.83 -14.08 7.38
CA ILE A 14 -3.02 -13.22 7.25
C ILE A 14 -4.17 -13.98 6.59
N LEU A 15 -3.89 -14.77 5.55
CA LEU A 15 -4.90 -15.62 4.92
C LEU A 15 -5.47 -16.62 5.93
N ASP A 16 -4.60 -17.34 6.64
CA ASP A 16 -5.00 -18.29 7.68
C ASP A 16 -5.78 -17.59 8.81
N ALA A 17 -5.35 -16.40 9.23
CA ALA A 17 -6.03 -15.65 10.29
C ALA A 17 -7.42 -15.18 9.86
N VAL A 18 -7.59 -14.70 8.63
CA VAL A 18 -8.89 -14.27 8.10
C VAL A 18 -9.84 -15.47 7.98
N GLU A 19 -9.35 -16.64 7.55
CA GLU A 19 -10.16 -17.87 7.46
C GLU A 19 -10.71 -18.33 8.82
N GLN A 20 -10.00 -18.05 9.92
CA GLN A 20 -10.40 -18.46 11.27
C GLN A 20 -11.25 -17.43 12.03
N LEU A 21 -11.37 -16.20 11.51
CA LEU A 21 -12.11 -15.11 12.16
C LEU A 21 -13.53 -14.97 11.58
N ASP A 22 -14.42 -14.35 12.34
CA ASP A 22 -15.78 -14.06 11.87
C ASP A 22 -15.76 -12.92 10.85
N THR A 23 -16.01 -13.25 9.58
CA THR A 23 -16.10 -12.31 8.46
C THR A 23 -17.54 -12.04 8.04
N SER A 24 -18.54 -12.54 8.76
CA SER A 24 -19.97 -12.44 8.38
C SER A 24 -20.44 -11.01 8.08
N ALA A 25 -19.89 -10.02 8.80
CA ALA A 25 -20.18 -8.61 8.61
C ALA A 25 -19.81 -8.06 7.22
N PHE A 26 -18.84 -8.67 6.52
CA PHE A 26 -18.38 -8.24 5.19
C PHE A 26 -19.14 -8.88 4.03
N HIS A 27 -19.94 -9.91 4.30
CA HIS A 27 -20.71 -10.62 3.28
C HIS A 27 -22.06 -9.94 2.98
N ALA A 28 -22.51 -9.05 3.86
CA ALA A 28 -23.73 -8.28 3.67
C ALA A 28 -23.62 -7.40 2.40
N GLY A 29 -24.59 -7.54 1.48
CA GLY A 29 -24.63 -6.73 0.25
C GLY A 29 -23.76 -7.23 -0.91
N ARG A 30 -23.02 -8.34 -0.73
CA ARG A 30 -22.25 -8.95 -1.83
C ARG A 30 -23.17 -9.44 -2.95
N ARG A 31 -22.93 -8.96 -4.18
CA ARG A 31 -23.62 -9.46 -5.38
C ARG A 31 -22.97 -10.76 -5.86
N THR A 32 -23.62 -11.88 -5.59
CA THR A 32 -23.15 -13.23 -5.97
C THR A 32 -23.64 -13.66 -7.36
N GLY A 33 -24.45 -12.86 -8.05
CA GLY A 33 -24.95 -13.11 -9.41
C GLY A 33 -25.81 -11.95 -9.97
N GLY A 34 -26.29 -12.09 -11.20
CA GLY A 34 -27.13 -11.09 -11.89
C GLY A 34 -26.45 -10.45 -13.10
N VAL A 35 -26.94 -9.28 -13.52
CA VAL A 35 -26.35 -8.52 -14.65
C VAL A 35 -25.08 -7.80 -14.17
N GLY A 36 -23.95 -8.09 -14.81
CA GLY A 36 -22.64 -7.51 -14.49
C GLY A 36 -21.67 -8.51 -13.87
N ARG A 37 -20.47 -8.03 -13.48
CA ARG A 37 -19.45 -8.86 -12.83
C ARG A 37 -19.89 -9.19 -11.40
N ALA A 38 -19.67 -10.43 -10.97
CA ALA A 38 -19.83 -10.80 -9.57
C ALA A 38 -18.93 -9.94 -8.67
N GLY A 39 -19.40 -9.63 -7.46
CA GLY A 39 -18.59 -8.91 -6.49
C GLY A 39 -17.36 -9.73 -6.10
N TYR A 40 -16.27 -9.03 -5.79
CA TYR A 40 -15.08 -9.63 -5.20
C TYR A 40 -15.43 -10.45 -3.95
N ASP A 41 -14.57 -11.41 -3.62
CA ASP A 41 -14.65 -12.11 -2.35
C ASP A 41 -14.34 -11.14 -1.20
N PRO A 42 -15.25 -10.94 -0.22
CA PRO A 42 -15.00 -10.05 0.91
C PRO A 42 -13.79 -10.47 1.73
N GLU A 43 -13.51 -11.77 1.85
CA GLU A 43 -12.35 -12.27 2.60
C GLU A 43 -11.04 -11.90 1.89
N MET A 44 -11.03 -11.92 0.56
CA MET A 44 -9.91 -11.44 -0.24
C MET A 44 -9.68 -9.94 0.00
N LEU A 45 -10.74 -9.12 -0.06
CA LEU A 45 -10.62 -7.66 0.16
C LEU A 45 -10.16 -7.33 1.59
N VAL A 46 -10.66 -8.06 2.58
CA VAL A 46 -10.22 -7.96 3.97
C VAL A 46 -8.75 -8.32 4.10
N ALA A 47 -8.33 -9.48 3.61
CA ALA A 47 -6.95 -9.93 3.69
C ALA A 47 -5.99 -8.97 2.97
N LEU A 48 -6.42 -8.44 1.82
CA LEU A 48 -5.72 -7.40 1.05
C LEU A 48 -5.48 -6.13 1.88
N LEU A 49 -6.53 -5.59 2.49
CA LEU A 49 -6.44 -4.37 3.29
C LEU A 49 -5.62 -4.58 4.56
N ILE A 50 -5.82 -5.71 5.27
CA ILE A 50 -5.04 -6.05 6.46
C ILE A 50 -3.55 -6.15 6.12
N TYR A 51 -3.19 -6.85 5.05
CA TYR A 51 -1.81 -6.96 4.61
C TYR A 51 -1.25 -5.59 4.22
N ALA A 52 -1.98 -4.80 3.44
CA ALA A 52 -1.56 -3.46 3.04
C ALA A 52 -1.28 -2.57 4.26
N TYR A 53 -2.17 -2.56 5.24
CA TYR A 53 -2.03 -1.70 6.42
C TYR A 53 -0.94 -2.19 7.35
N ALA A 54 -0.77 -3.51 7.49
CA ALA A 54 0.34 -4.11 8.21
C ALA A 54 1.70 -3.80 7.57
N SER A 55 1.75 -3.66 6.23
CA SER A 55 2.95 -3.24 5.50
C SER A 55 3.09 -1.71 5.37
N GLY A 56 2.24 -0.93 6.04
CA GLY A 56 2.30 0.54 6.06
C GLY A 56 1.71 1.24 4.82
N GLN A 57 1.04 0.52 3.93
CA GLN A 57 0.45 1.07 2.72
C GLN A 57 -0.99 1.49 2.93
N ARG A 58 -1.29 2.81 2.84
CA ARG A 58 -2.61 3.38 3.13
C ARG A 58 -3.39 3.91 1.92
N SER A 59 -2.70 4.33 0.87
CA SER A 59 -3.31 4.77 -0.41
C SER A 59 -3.96 3.59 -1.16
N SER A 60 -5.25 3.70 -1.46
CA SER A 60 -5.99 2.73 -2.28
C SER A 60 -5.43 2.63 -3.70
N ARG A 61 -5.04 3.76 -4.32
CA ARG A 61 -4.38 3.82 -5.64
C ARG A 61 -3.06 3.08 -5.66
N ARG A 62 -2.30 3.16 -4.56
CA ARG A 62 -1.04 2.43 -4.44
C ARG A 62 -1.28 0.94 -4.19
N ILE A 63 -2.31 0.56 -3.43
CA ILE A 63 -2.71 -0.84 -3.27
C ILE A 63 -3.08 -1.45 -4.63
N GLU A 64 -3.91 -0.76 -5.43
CA GLU A 64 -4.28 -1.20 -6.79
C GLU A 64 -3.03 -1.50 -7.64
N ARG A 65 -2.05 -0.58 -7.67
CA ARG A 65 -0.79 -0.79 -8.39
C ARG A 65 -0.02 -2.01 -7.86
N LEU A 66 0.04 -2.17 -6.54
CA LEU A 66 0.74 -3.31 -5.92
C LEU A 66 0.06 -4.64 -6.24
N CYS A 67 -1.27 -4.68 -6.42
CA CYS A 67 -1.98 -5.86 -6.90
C CYS A 67 -1.53 -6.31 -8.30
N GLY A 68 -0.97 -5.41 -9.12
CA GLY A 68 -0.36 -5.75 -10.40
C GLY A 68 1.13 -6.08 -10.32
N ASP A 69 1.88 -5.36 -9.48
CA ASP A 69 3.35 -5.35 -9.52
C ASP A 69 4.02 -6.20 -8.44
N HIS A 70 3.35 -6.44 -7.31
CA HIS A 70 3.95 -7.06 -6.13
C HIS A 70 3.41 -8.46 -5.86
N VAL A 71 4.31 -9.43 -5.69
CA VAL A 71 3.99 -10.86 -5.58
C VAL A 71 3.01 -11.16 -4.44
N ALA A 72 3.24 -10.63 -3.24
CA ALA A 72 2.34 -10.86 -2.10
C ALA A 72 0.89 -10.39 -2.36
N TYR A 73 0.72 -9.21 -2.95
CA TYR A 73 -0.60 -8.68 -3.29
C TYR A 73 -1.27 -9.49 -4.41
N ARG A 74 -0.48 -9.96 -5.40
CA ARG A 74 -0.94 -10.87 -6.45
C ARG A 74 -1.41 -12.22 -5.93
N VAL A 75 -0.76 -12.74 -4.87
CA VAL A 75 -1.18 -13.95 -4.17
C VAL A 75 -2.50 -13.71 -3.45
N LEU A 76 -2.63 -12.62 -2.67
CA LEU A 76 -3.87 -12.26 -1.99
C LEU A 76 -5.05 -12.15 -2.96
N CYS A 77 -4.85 -11.47 -4.08
CA CYS A 77 -5.92 -11.24 -5.05
C CYS A 77 -6.22 -12.45 -5.94
N ALA A 78 -5.41 -13.51 -5.90
CA ALA A 78 -5.52 -14.66 -6.83
C ALA A 78 -5.61 -14.27 -8.32
N GLN A 79 -4.89 -13.20 -8.73
CA GLN A 79 -4.97 -12.54 -10.06
C GLN A 79 -6.26 -11.77 -10.37
N ASP A 80 -7.17 -11.66 -9.41
CA ASP A 80 -8.35 -10.80 -9.51
C ASP A 80 -8.14 -9.49 -8.75
N ALA A 81 -7.36 -8.58 -9.34
CA ALA A 81 -6.97 -7.32 -8.72
C ALA A 81 -8.13 -6.29 -8.69
N PRO A 82 -8.57 -5.81 -7.51
CA PRO A 82 -9.55 -4.75 -7.40
C PRO A 82 -8.95 -3.38 -7.75
N ASP A 83 -9.77 -2.50 -8.32
CA ASP A 83 -9.42 -1.10 -8.54
C ASP A 83 -9.46 -0.30 -7.21
N HIS A 84 -8.80 0.85 -7.18
CA HIS A 84 -8.74 1.69 -5.98
C HIS A 84 -10.12 2.15 -5.50
N THR A 85 -11.06 2.38 -6.41
CA THR A 85 -12.44 2.77 -6.07
C THR A 85 -13.15 1.65 -5.31
N THR A 86 -12.98 0.40 -5.74
CA THR A 86 -13.51 -0.79 -5.06
C THR A 86 -12.90 -0.93 -3.67
N ILE A 87 -11.59 -0.77 -3.55
CA ILE A 87 -10.87 -0.84 -2.27
C ILE A 87 -11.36 0.25 -1.31
N ALA A 88 -11.39 1.51 -1.76
CA ALA A 88 -11.79 2.65 -0.94
C ALA A 88 -13.26 2.56 -0.51
N ARG A 89 -14.15 2.15 -1.43
CA ARG A 89 -15.57 1.94 -1.13
C ARG A 89 -15.76 0.81 -0.13
N PHE A 90 -15.12 -0.34 -0.32
CA PHE A 90 -15.22 -1.47 0.60
C PHE A 90 -14.77 -1.08 2.02
N ARG A 91 -13.64 -0.36 2.14
CA ARG A 91 -13.21 0.19 3.43
C ARG A 91 -14.28 1.10 4.05
N ALA A 92 -14.80 2.05 3.28
CA ALA A 92 -15.77 3.03 3.79
C ALA A 92 -17.10 2.39 4.20
N GLU A 93 -17.56 1.37 3.47
CA GLU A 93 -18.79 0.63 3.77
C GLU A 93 -18.67 -0.24 5.03
N HIS A 94 -17.45 -0.68 5.38
CA HIS A 94 -17.20 -1.63 6.47
C HIS A 94 -16.21 -1.10 7.53
N ASP A 95 -16.08 0.22 7.69
CA ASP A 95 -15.06 0.87 8.53
C ASP A 95 -14.95 0.26 9.94
N ASP A 96 -16.07 0.23 10.68
CA ASP A 96 -16.12 -0.27 12.05
C ASP A 96 -15.77 -1.77 12.12
N ALA A 97 -16.40 -2.59 11.27
CA ALA A 97 -16.19 -4.03 11.23
C ALA A 97 -14.75 -4.39 10.84
N PHE A 98 -14.19 -3.66 9.87
CA PHE A 98 -12.81 -3.81 9.43
C PHE A 98 -11.83 -3.43 10.54
N THR A 99 -12.07 -2.32 11.23
CA THR A 99 -11.25 -1.86 12.36
C THR A 99 -11.18 -2.93 13.46
N ASP A 100 -12.34 -3.49 13.83
CA ASP A 100 -12.42 -4.54 14.84
C ASP A 100 -11.69 -5.82 14.41
N LEU A 101 -11.87 -6.26 13.17
CA LEU A 101 -11.20 -7.45 12.65
C LEU A 101 -9.68 -7.23 12.54
N PHE A 102 -9.25 -6.06 12.05
CA PHE A 102 -7.84 -5.73 11.93
C PHE A 102 -7.14 -5.71 13.30
N ALA A 103 -7.79 -5.14 14.32
CA ALA A 103 -7.30 -5.18 15.70
C ALA A 103 -7.16 -6.63 16.22
N GLN A 104 -8.07 -7.54 15.85
CA GLN A 104 -7.95 -8.96 16.18
C GLN A 104 -6.74 -9.60 15.51
N VAL A 105 -6.52 -9.36 14.20
CA VAL A 105 -5.35 -9.88 13.49
C VAL A 105 -4.04 -9.35 14.09
N LEU A 106 -3.96 -8.06 14.42
CA LEU A 106 -2.78 -7.49 15.08
C LEU A 106 -2.47 -8.18 16.42
N ARG A 107 -3.52 -8.53 17.18
CA ARG A 107 -3.37 -9.31 18.43
C ARG A 107 -2.88 -10.73 18.16
N LEU A 108 -3.38 -11.39 17.12
CA LEU A 108 -2.91 -12.72 16.71
C LEU A 108 -1.44 -12.67 16.31
N CYS A 109 -1.04 -11.70 15.48
CA CYS A 109 0.37 -11.49 15.09
C CYS A 109 1.29 -11.30 16.30
N ALA A 110 0.82 -10.58 17.32
CA ALA A 110 1.57 -10.35 18.55
C ALA A 110 1.69 -11.60 19.43
N GLN A 111 0.63 -12.42 19.51
CA GLN A 111 0.68 -13.70 20.22
C GLN A 111 1.58 -14.71 19.51
N ALA A 112 1.56 -14.74 18.17
CA ALA A 112 2.40 -15.59 17.34
C ALA A 112 3.87 -15.11 17.27
N GLN A 113 4.24 -14.06 18.00
CA GLN A 113 5.56 -13.41 18.00
C GLN A 113 6.06 -12.95 16.63
N MET A 114 5.20 -12.91 15.62
CA MET A 114 5.56 -12.47 14.27
C MET A 114 5.71 -10.95 14.19
N VAL A 115 5.07 -10.21 15.09
CA VAL A 115 5.13 -8.75 15.12
C VAL A 115 5.32 -8.27 16.56
N ARG A 116 6.26 -7.35 16.77
CA ARG A 116 6.32 -6.58 18.02
C ARG A 116 5.35 -5.42 17.89
N ILE A 117 4.25 -5.41 18.67
CA ILE A 117 3.30 -4.27 18.67
C ILE A 117 4.02 -2.92 18.94
N GLU A 118 5.14 -2.96 19.66
CA GLU A 118 6.01 -1.80 19.91
C GLU A 118 6.64 -1.17 18.66
N SER A 119 6.82 -1.93 17.56
CA SER A 119 7.38 -1.40 16.31
C SER A 119 6.34 -0.79 15.38
N ILE A 120 5.05 -1.07 15.59
CA ILE A 120 3.97 -0.41 14.84
C ILE A 120 3.60 0.94 15.47
N ALA A 121 3.84 1.10 16.78
CA ALA A 121 3.44 2.30 17.52
C ALA A 121 4.46 3.46 17.52
N ILE A 122 5.66 3.32 16.95
CA ILE A 122 6.75 4.28 17.22
C ILE A 122 7.66 4.54 16.02
N ASP A 123 7.19 5.31 15.04
CA ASP A 123 7.99 6.43 14.50
C ASP A 123 7.57 7.74 15.20
N GLY A 124 7.51 7.69 16.53
CA GLY A 124 7.34 8.83 17.41
C GLY A 124 8.54 8.92 18.34
N THR A 125 9.25 10.04 18.33
CA THR A 125 10.44 10.29 19.16
C THR A 125 10.23 9.80 20.62
N LYS A 126 11.06 8.86 21.10
CA LYS A 126 10.97 8.36 22.49
C LYS A 126 11.71 9.29 23.45
N ILE A 127 10.97 10.01 24.31
CA ILE A 127 11.52 10.64 25.51
C ILE A 127 11.57 9.59 26.63
N ALA A 128 12.73 9.41 27.25
CA ALA A 128 12.92 8.42 28.31
C ALA A 128 12.22 8.86 29.61
N ALA A 129 11.13 8.17 29.96
CA ALA A 129 10.52 8.25 31.28
C ALA A 129 10.55 6.86 31.94
N ASN A 130 11.04 6.82 33.17
CA ASN A 130 11.22 5.63 33.99
C ASN A 130 9.87 4.99 34.36
N ALA A 131 9.36 4.10 33.50
CA ALA A 131 8.21 3.24 33.81
C ALA A 131 8.58 1.79 33.48
N SER A 132 8.42 0.88 34.45
CA SER A 132 8.83 -0.52 34.27
C SER A 132 8.10 -1.16 33.07
N LYS A 133 8.87 -1.65 32.10
CA LYS A 133 8.37 -2.19 30.82
C LYS A 133 7.51 -3.44 30.97
N SER A 134 7.61 -4.15 32.11
CA SER A 134 6.92 -5.41 32.39
C SER A 134 5.57 -5.24 33.11
N ALA A 135 5.36 -4.16 33.86
CA ALA A 135 4.13 -3.97 34.64
C ALA A 135 2.95 -3.42 33.80
N ASN A 136 3.22 -2.76 32.66
CA ASN A 136 2.19 -2.11 31.83
C ASN A 136 1.65 -2.96 30.66
N ARG A 137 2.00 -4.24 30.55
CA ARG A 137 1.62 -5.11 29.42
C ARG A 137 0.47 -6.05 29.76
N SER A 138 -0.60 -5.53 30.34
CA SER A 138 -1.80 -6.35 30.58
C SER A 138 -2.42 -6.78 29.24
N ARG A 139 -3.18 -7.88 29.24
CA ARG A 139 -3.97 -8.30 28.06
C ARG A 139 -4.91 -7.18 27.57
N GLN A 140 -5.39 -6.35 28.49
CA GLN A 140 -6.23 -5.20 28.19
C GLN A 140 -5.44 -4.11 27.47
N TRP A 141 -4.22 -3.81 27.91
CA TRP A 141 -3.34 -2.85 27.21
C TRP A 141 -3.07 -3.29 25.77
N VAL A 142 -2.75 -4.58 25.54
CA VAL A 142 -2.51 -5.11 24.20
C VAL A 142 -3.74 -4.96 23.29
N ARG A 143 -4.94 -5.25 23.84
CA ARG A 143 -6.21 -5.06 23.10
C ARG A 143 -6.43 -3.61 22.71
N GLU A 144 -6.24 -2.70 23.66
CA GLU A 144 -6.42 -1.27 23.45
C GLU A 144 -5.43 -0.72 22.41
N GLN A 145 -4.15 -1.11 22.51
CA GLN A 145 -3.15 -0.69 21.53
C GLN A 145 -3.45 -1.22 20.12
N ALA A 146 -3.85 -2.48 20.00
CA ALA A 146 -4.21 -3.06 18.71
C ALA A 146 -5.40 -2.32 18.07
N ARG A 147 -6.42 -1.99 18.88
CA ARG A 147 -7.57 -1.20 18.43
C ARG A 147 -7.14 0.19 17.96
N ARG A 148 -6.37 0.91 18.77
CA ARG A 148 -5.86 2.25 18.41
C ARG A 148 -5.04 2.25 17.13
N ILE A 149 -4.20 1.23 16.92
CA ILE A 149 -3.42 1.08 15.68
C ILE A 149 -4.36 0.86 14.49
N ALA A 150 -5.39 0.02 14.65
CA ALA A 150 -6.36 -0.23 13.59
C ALA A 150 -7.17 1.02 13.22
N GLU A 151 -7.70 1.73 14.23
CA GLU A 151 -8.44 2.98 14.04
C GLU A 151 -7.58 4.05 13.35
N ALA A 152 -6.33 4.24 13.82
CA ALA A 152 -5.40 5.14 13.17
C ALA A 152 -5.14 4.71 11.71
N ALA A 153 -5.03 3.40 11.46
CA ALA A 153 -4.77 2.91 10.12
C ALA A 153 -5.88 3.21 9.12
N VAL A 154 -7.13 3.01 9.55
CA VAL A 154 -8.31 3.27 8.73
C VAL A 154 -8.50 4.77 8.52
N SER A 155 -8.34 5.58 9.57
CA SER A 155 -8.42 7.04 9.50
C SER A 155 -7.37 7.64 8.56
N ASP A 156 -6.11 7.23 8.70
CA ASP A 156 -5.03 7.67 7.82
C ASP A 156 -5.30 7.28 6.36
N ALA A 157 -5.83 6.08 6.12
CA ALA A 157 -6.15 5.63 4.76
C ALA A 157 -7.26 6.49 4.14
N ALA A 158 -8.29 6.83 4.91
CA ALA A 158 -9.35 7.74 4.46
C ALA A 158 -8.80 9.14 4.15
N ALA A 159 -7.93 9.67 5.00
CA ALA A 159 -7.29 10.98 4.79
C ALA A 159 -6.38 10.99 3.56
N VAL A 160 -5.59 9.93 3.35
CA VAL A 160 -4.71 9.78 2.18
C VAL A 160 -5.52 9.74 0.89
N ASP A 161 -6.57 8.91 0.82
CA ASP A 161 -7.41 8.84 -0.39
C ASP A 161 -8.10 10.17 -0.69
N ALA A 162 -8.64 10.85 0.33
CA ALA A 162 -9.27 12.16 0.17
C ALA A 162 -8.28 13.23 -0.32
N GLY A 163 -7.03 13.19 0.16
CA GLY A 163 -5.96 14.06 -0.30
C GLY A 163 -5.56 13.79 -1.75
N GLU A 164 -5.48 12.52 -2.16
CA GLU A 164 -5.22 12.12 -3.54
C GLU A 164 -6.36 12.57 -4.48
N ASP A 165 -7.62 12.38 -4.07
CA ASP A 165 -8.79 12.82 -4.83
C ASP A 165 -8.79 14.35 -5.05
N ALA A 166 -8.48 15.11 -4.00
CA ALA A 166 -8.38 16.56 -4.08
C ALA A 166 -7.24 17.01 -5.02
N ALA A 167 -6.09 16.35 -4.95
CA ALA A 167 -4.96 16.63 -5.84
C ALA A 167 -5.28 16.31 -7.30
N GLU A 168 -5.95 15.19 -7.56
CA GLU A 168 -6.38 14.78 -8.91
C GLU A 168 -7.41 15.76 -9.49
N ALA A 169 -8.38 16.18 -8.69
CA ALA A 169 -9.35 17.20 -9.08
C ALA A 169 -8.68 18.54 -9.41
N ALA A 170 -7.70 18.96 -8.59
CA ALA A 170 -6.93 20.18 -8.84
C ALA A 170 -6.06 20.10 -10.10
N ALA A 171 -5.56 18.90 -10.44
CA ALA A 171 -4.78 18.65 -11.66
C ALA A 171 -5.64 18.54 -12.93
N GLY A 172 -6.97 18.54 -12.82
CA GLY A 172 -7.88 18.41 -13.97
C GLY A 172 -8.04 16.97 -14.47
N GLY A 173 -7.76 15.98 -13.62
CA GLY A 173 -7.90 14.55 -13.93
C GLY A 173 -6.68 13.72 -13.55
N PRO A 174 -6.74 12.39 -13.78
CA PRO A 174 -5.67 11.47 -13.43
C PRO A 174 -4.38 11.80 -14.17
N ALA A 175 -3.25 11.63 -13.49
CA ALA A 175 -1.94 11.82 -14.09
C ALA A 175 -1.80 10.97 -15.37
N ALA A 176 -1.32 11.61 -16.44
CA ALA A 176 -1.11 10.91 -17.70
C ALA A 176 -0.11 9.76 -17.49
N GLY A 177 -0.49 8.57 -17.96
CA GLY A 177 0.41 7.41 -17.98
C GLY A 177 1.62 7.65 -18.90
N PRO A 178 2.60 6.72 -18.88
CA PRO A 178 3.78 6.85 -19.73
C PRO A 178 3.38 6.94 -21.22
N PRO A 179 4.16 7.67 -22.05
CA PRO A 179 3.89 7.83 -23.48
C PRO A 179 3.67 6.49 -24.18
N ALA A 180 2.89 6.48 -25.27
CA ALA A 180 2.55 5.24 -26.00
C ALA A 180 3.79 4.44 -26.42
N GLU A 181 4.87 5.12 -26.82
CA GLU A 181 6.15 4.52 -27.20
C GLU A 181 6.79 3.70 -26.07
N MET A 182 6.54 4.06 -24.80
CA MET A 182 7.09 3.36 -23.64
C MET A 182 6.38 2.03 -23.33
N LYS A 183 5.23 1.76 -23.96
CA LYS A 183 4.45 0.55 -23.71
C LYS A 183 5.07 -0.71 -24.34
N THR A 184 5.84 -0.56 -25.43
CA THR A 184 6.43 -1.71 -26.15
C THR A 184 7.95 -1.78 -25.96
N PRO A 185 8.56 -2.99 -26.00
CA PRO A 185 10.02 -3.11 -25.92
C PRO A 185 10.75 -2.33 -27.03
N ALA A 186 10.26 -2.41 -28.27
CA ALA A 186 10.86 -1.72 -29.42
C ALA A 186 10.75 -0.19 -29.29
N GLY A 187 9.55 0.30 -28.93
CA GLY A 187 9.33 1.73 -28.71
C GLY A 187 10.19 2.28 -27.58
N ARG A 188 10.28 1.56 -26.45
CA ARG A 188 11.17 1.93 -25.33
C ARG A 188 12.61 2.07 -25.78
N VAL A 189 13.15 1.06 -26.47
CA VAL A 189 14.55 1.07 -26.92
C VAL A 189 14.81 2.22 -27.89
N GLY A 190 13.88 2.49 -28.82
CA GLY A 190 13.98 3.61 -29.76
C GLY A 190 13.99 4.97 -29.04
N ALA A 191 13.01 5.19 -28.15
CA ALA A 191 12.89 6.41 -27.36
C ALA A 191 14.12 6.65 -26.47
N ILE A 192 14.62 5.61 -25.80
CA ILE A 192 15.82 5.68 -24.96
C ILE A 192 17.05 6.07 -25.80
N LYS A 193 17.26 5.45 -26.97
CA LYS A 193 18.39 5.80 -27.84
C LYS A 193 18.34 7.26 -28.27
N LYS A 194 17.17 7.73 -28.68
CA LYS A 194 16.96 9.13 -29.08
C LYS A 194 17.21 10.10 -27.92
N ALA A 195 16.72 9.77 -26.73
CA ALA A 195 16.95 10.56 -25.52
C ALA A 195 18.44 10.62 -25.15
N MET A 196 19.16 9.48 -25.22
CA MET A 196 20.60 9.43 -24.95
C MET A 196 21.41 10.28 -25.94
N GLU A 197 21.03 10.31 -27.22
CA GLU A 197 21.70 11.15 -28.22
C GLU A 197 21.44 12.64 -27.99
N GLU A 198 20.23 13.02 -27.59
CA GLU A 198 19.90 14.40 -27.23
C GLU A 198 20.67 14.84 -25.99
N ILE A 199 20.71 14.03 -24.93
CA ILE A 199 21.47 14.32 -23.71
C ILE A 199 22.94 14.55 -24.04
N ARG A 200 23.56 13.68 -24.85
CA ARG A 200 24.96 13.89 -25.29
C ARG A 200 25.18 15.20 -26.04
N ARG A 201 24.22 15.60 -26.88
CA ARG A 201 24.29 16.88 -27.59
C ARG A 201 24.15 18.08 -26.66
N GLN A 202 23.33 17.97 -25.61
CA GLN A 202 23.17 18.99 -24.57
C GLN A 202 24.44 19.09 -23.74
N ASP A 203 24.94 17.97 -23.21
CA ASP A 203 26.18 17.92 -22.43
C ASP A 203 27.37 18.53 -23.19
N ALA A 204 27.48 18.28 -24.51
CA ALA A 204 28.53 18.85 -25.34
C ALA A 204 28.39 20.38 -25.48
N ARG A 205 27.17 20.90 -25.66
CA ARG A 205 26.91 22.35 -25.74
C ARG A 205 27.17 23.04 -24.42
N ASP A 206 26.78 22.43 -23.32
CA ASP A 206 26.98 22.97 -21.98
C ASP A 206 28.49 23.01 -21.65
N ALA A 207 29.23 21.96 -22.00
CA ALA A 207 30.69 21.93 -21.86
C ALA A 207 31.40 23.00 -22.72
N GLU A 208 30.92 23.23 -23.95
CA GLU A 208 31.44 24.30 -24.82
C GLU A 208 31.15 25.70 -24.23
N ALA A 209 29.96 25.91 -23.67
CA ALA A 209 29.58 27.16 -23.02
C ALA A 209 30.43 27.43 -21.76
N ASP A 210 30.58 26.42 -20.90
CA ASP A 210 31.41 26.48 -19.69
C ASP A 210 32.87 26.80 -20.03
N ALA A 211 33.43 26.17 -21.07
CA ALA A 211 34.79 26.43 -21.53
C ALA A 211 34.95 27.87 -22.09
N ALA A 212 33.93 28.37 -22.80
CA ALA A 212 33.93 29.73 -23.31
C ALA A 212 33.85 30.78 -22.19
N ASP A 213 33.08 30.51 -21.13
CA ASP A 213 32.96 31.40 -19.97
C ASP A 213 34.24 31.41 -19.12
N GLN A 214 34.87 30.26 -18.91
CA GLN A 214 36.20 30.18 -18.26
C GLN A 214 37.24 31.00 -19.04
N ALA A 215 37.29 30.86 -20.37
CA ALA A 215 38.22 31.62 -21.21
C ALA A 215 37.97 33.14 -21.20
N ARG A 216 36.74 33.60 -20.89
CA ARG A 216 36.43 35.03 -20.68
C ARG A 216 36.87 35.53 -19.31
N GLN A 217 36.83 34.69 -18.29
CA GLN A 217 37.23 35.05 -16.92
C GLN A 217 38.75 35.12 -16.75
N GLU A 218 39.51 34.41 -17.58
CA GLU A 218 40.99 34.41 -17.57
C GLU A 218 41.64 35.53 -18.40
N ARG A 219 40.85 36.40 -19.05
CA ARG A 219 41.31 37.56 -19.85
C ARG A 219 41.13 38.89 -19.12
#